data_AF-A0ABD2B080-F1
#
_entry.id   AF-A0ABD2B080-F1
#
_cell.length_a   1.000
_cell.length_b   1.000
_cell.length_c   1.000
_cell.angle_alpha   90.00
_cell.angle_beta   90.00
_cell.angle_gamma   90.00
#
_symmetry.space_group_name_H-M   'P 1'
#
loop_
_entity.id
_entity.type
_entity.pdbx_description
1 polymer ?
#
loop_
_entity_poly.entity_id
_entity_poly.type
_entity_poly.pdbx_seq_one_letter_code
_entity_poly.pdbx_strand_id
1 'polypeptide(L)'
;MVISQEIVSKAEEIADQVIRSGKHILPTLARLCLISTFLEDGLRMWFQWNEQKEYMDMSWGCGKILAHVFVFINLVGQLGGCVMVIGRWKVNIACGVLFFILVLQTFAYSILFDVQFLFRNLALIGALLLVLAESRVEGRSLFAGVPSLGDNKPKNLLQLAGRILLAFMFITLIRLEVSFLQILQDILGSILMLLVTIGHKTKLSALLLVLVLSALNIYHNAWWTIPNYKPLRDFLKYDFFQTLSVIGGLLMLVSLGPGGVSMDEHKKEW
;
A
#
# COMPACT_ATOMS: atom_id res chain seq x y z
N MET A 1 16.94 30.10 -13.68
CA MET A 1 17.07 28.63 -13.79
C MET A 1 18.05 28.05 -12.77
N VAL A 2 19.20 28.70 -12.50
CA VAL A 2 20.22 28.25 -11.52
C VAL A 2 19.69 28.10 -10.08
N ILE A 3 18.90 29.07 -9.59
CA ILE A 3 18.33 29.02 -8.22
C ILE A 3 17.37 27.82 -8.04
N SER A 4 16.62 27.45 -9.08
CA SER A 4 15.71 26.30 -9.04
C SER A 4 16.49 24.98 -8.96
N GLN A 5 17.62 24.86 -9.67
CA GLN A 5 18.47 23.69 -9.58
C GLN A 5 19.15 23.55 -8.21
N GLU A 6 19.57 24.66 -7.59
CA GLU A 6 20.19 24.66 -6.28
C GLU A 6 19.20 24.29 -5.16
N ILE A 7 17.94 24.71 -5.27
CA ILE A 7 16.87 24.31 -4.35
C ILE A 7 16.58 22.81 -4.50
N VAL A 8 16.49 22.32 -5.73
CA VAL A 8 16.23 20.91 -6.00
C VAL A 8 17.39 20.04 -5.52
N SER A 9 18.64 20.45 -5.70
CA SER A 9 19.81 19.69 -5.22
C SER A 9 19.86 19.62 -3.70
N LYS A 10 19.59 20.73 -3.00
CA LYS A 10 19.47 20.73 -1.53
C LYS A 10 18.34 19.83 -1.05
N ALA A 11 17.20 19.82 -1.74
CA ALA A 11 16.10 18.93 -1.41
C ALA A 11 16.46 17.44 -1.63
N GLU A 12 17.26 17.12 -2.64
CA GLU A 12 17.78 15.77 -2.86
C GLU A 12 18.74 15.32 -1.76
N GLU A 13 19.62 16.20 -1.30
CA GLU A 13 20.53 15.92 -0.19
C GLU A 13 19.76 15.62 1.11
N ILE A 14 18.74 16.43 1.42
CA ILE A 14 17.86 16.21 2.57
C ILE A 14 17.13 14.87 2.43
N ALA A 15 16.58 14.59 1.25
CA ALA A 15 15.89 13.32 0.97
C ALA A 15 16.82 12.12 1.19
N ASP A 16 18.04 12.15 0.66
CA ASP A 16 19.01 11.07 0.84
C ASP A 16 19.46 10.95 2.31
N GLN A 17 19.58 12.05 3.05
CA GLN A 17 19.89 12.04 4.48
C GLN A 17 18.78 11.38 5.31
N VAL A 18 17.51 11.68 5.01
CA VAL A 18 16.34 11.06 5.64
C VAL A 18 16.33 9.56 5.36
N ILE A 19 16.59 9.14 4.12
CA ILE A 19 16.64 7.71 3.73
C ILE A 19 17.78 6.99 4.46
N ARG A 20 18.97 7.61 4.53
CA ARG A 20 20.13 7.02 5.22
C ARG A 20 19.85 6.85 6.72
N SER A 21 19.30 7.88 7.36
CA SER A 21 18.97 7.86 8.79
C SER A 21 17.85 6.87 9.09
N GLY A 22 16.88 6.76 8.17
CA GLY A 22 15.74 5.87 8.28
C GLY A 22 15.98 4.42 7.85
N LYS A 23 17.17 4.05 7.34
CA LYS A 23 17.41 2.76 6.67
C LYS A 23 16.97 1.52 7.46
N HIS A 24 17.02 1.56 8.79
CA HIS A 24 16.60 0.45 9.66
C HIS A 24 15.09 0.42 9.94
N ILE A 25 14.44 1.59 9.97
CA ILE A 25 13.03 1.75 10.37
C ILE A 25 12.12 1.77 9.14
N LEU A 26 12.57 2.41 8.05
CA LEU A 26 11.81 2.64 6.83
C LEU A 26 11.21 1.36 6.24
N PRO A 27 11.95 0.23 6.10
CA PRO A 27 11.39 -0.99 5.51
C PRO A 27 10.31 -1.62 6.39
N THR A 28 10.50 -1.61 7.71
CA THR A 28 9.53 -2.17 8.66
C THR A 28 8.27 -1.31 8.70
N LEU A 29 8.43 0.02 8.73
CA LEU A 29 7.32 0.95 8.67
C LEU A 29 6.58 0.85 7.34
N ALA A 30 7.32 0.74 6.22
CA ALA A 30 6.75 0.56 4.90
C ALA A 30 5.85 -0.68 4.86
N ARG A 31 6.33 -1.85 5.30
CA ARG A 31 5.52 -3.07 5.36
C ARG A 31 4.30 -2.93 6.26
N LEU A 32 4.46 -2.36 7.46
CA LEU A 32 3.35 -2.14 8.39
C LEU A 32 2.27 -1.26 7.76
N CYS A 33 2.67 -0.13 7.17
CA CYS A 33 1.78 0.77 6.47
C CYS A 33 1.10 0.08 5.28
N LEU A 34 1.86 -0.70 4.50
CA LEU A 34 1.39 -1.39 3.30
C LEU A 34 0.31 -2.44 3.63
N ILE A 35 0.46 -3.19 4.72
CA ILE A 35 -0.55 -4.16 5.18
C ILE A 35 -1.61 -3.56 6.11
N SER A 36 -1.57 -2.25 6.37
CA SER A 36 -2.41 -1.62 7.39
C SER A 36 -3.90 -1.75 7.11
N THR A 37 -4.30 -1.81 5.83
CA THR A 37 -5.69 -2.06 5.42
C THR A 37 -6.17 -3.46 5.83
N PHE A 38 -5.35 -4.50 5.68
CA PHE A 38 -5.68 -5.85 6.17
C PHE A 38 -5.80 -5.91 7.69
N LEU A 39 -4.93 -5.16 8.38
CA LEU A 39 -4.95 -5.07 9.83
C LEU A 39 -6.23 -4.36 10.31
N GLU A 40 -6.62 -3.27 9.63
CA GLU A 40 -7.88 -2.57 9.89
C GLU A 40 -9.08 -3.49 9.68
N ASP A 41 -9.15 -4.20 8.55
CA ASP A 41 -10.22 -5.14 8.25
C ASP A 41 -10.33 -6.24 9.32
N GLY A 42 -9.20 -6.80 9.74
CA GLY A 42 -9.15 -7.81 10.81
C GLY A 42 -9.61 -7.26 12.16
N LEU A 43 -9.18 -6.05 12.53
CA LEU A 43 -9.65 -5.38 13.74
C LEU A 43 -11.14 -5.04 13.66
N ARG A 44 -11.64 -4.61 12.50
CA ARG A 44 -13.06 -4.34 12.28
C ARG A 44 -13.88 -5.61 12.52
N MET A 45 -13.47 -6.76 11.97
CA MET A 45 -14.13 -8.04 12.23
C MET A 45 -14.11 -8.45 13.70
N TRP A 46 -13.05 -8.12 14.43
CA TRP A 46 -12.98 -8.36 15.87
C TRP A 46 -13.99 -7.52 16.66
N PHE A 47 -14.05 -6.22 16.40
CA PHE A 47 -14.92 -5.30 17.15
C PHE A 47 -16.40 -5.40 16.73
N GLN A 48 -16.68 -5.60 15.44
CA GLN A 48 -18.03 -5.70 14.87
C GLN A 48 -18.44 -7.17 14.64
N TRP A 49 -17.96 -8.09 15.48
CA TRP A 49 -18.15 -9.53 15.33
C TRP A 49 -19.62 -9.92 15.11
N ASN A 50 -20.54 -9.36 15.90
CA ASN A 50 -21.97 -9.70 15.81
C ASN A 50 -22.60 -9.22 14.50
N GLU A 51 -22.32 -7.97 14.10
CA GLU A 51 -22.84 -7.38 12.86
C GLU A 51 -22.35 -8.16 11.63
N GLN A 52 -21.08 -8.57 11.61
CA GLN A 52 -20.50 -9.33 10.50
C GLN A 52 -21.14 -10.71 10.32
N LYS A 53 -21.43 -11.40 11.43
CA LYS A 53 -22.06 -12.72 11.38
C LYS A 53 -23.53 -12.62 10.97
N GLU A 54 -24.25 -11.63 11.47
CA GLU A 54 -25.65 -11.41 11.13
C GLU A 54 -25.79 -11.03 9.65
N TYR A 55 -24.92 -10.17 9.14
CA TYR A 55 -24.84 -9.86 7.71
C TYR A 55 -24.60 -11.12 6.86
N MET A 56 -23.66 -11.98 7.27
CA MET A 56 -23.35 -13.21 6.53
C MET A 56 -24.50 -14.23 6.56
N ASP A 57 -25.15 -14.40 7.71
CA ASP A 57 -26.33 -15.28 7.87
C ASP A 57 -27.48 -14.80 6.97
N MET A 58 -27.73 -13.49 6.92
CA MET A 58 -28.75 -12.89 6.06
C MET A 58 -28.40 -12.99 4.57
N SER A 59 -27.14 -12.73 4.18
CA SER A 59 -26.73 -12.74 2.76
C SER A 59 -26.69 -14.13 2.15
N TRP A 60 -26.21 -15.13 2.88
CA TRP A 60 -26.07 -16.50 2.36
C TRP A 60 -27.23 -17.42 2.74
N GLY A 61 -28.12 -17.00 3.63
CA GLY A 61 -29.16 -17.85 4.22
C GLY A 61 -28.56 -19.08 4.92
N CYS A 62 -27.27 -18.99 5.30
CA CYS A 62 -26.53 -20.11 5.81
C CYS A 62 -26.42 -19.98 7.32
N GLY A 63 -27.16 -20.84 8.03
CA GLY A 63 -27.41 -20.71 9.46
C GLY A 63 -26.18 -20.31 10.29
N LYS A 64 -26.43 -19.48 11.30
CA LYS A 64 -25.54 -18.91 12.33
C LYS A 64 -24.19 -19.60 12.58
N ILE A 65 -24.12 -20.93 12.58
CA ILE A 65 -22.87 -21.69 12.80
C ILE A 65 -21.89 -21.50 11.63
N LEU A 66 -22.33 -21.59 10.38
CA LEU A 66 -21.42 -21.44 9.24
C LEU A 66 -20.95 -19.99 9.12
N ALA A 67 -21.84 -19.02 9.36
CA ALA A 67 -21.48 -17.60 9.45
C ALA A 67 -20.41 -17.36 10.52
N HIS A 68 -20.55 -17.97 11.70
CA HIS A 68 -19.55 -17.90 12.77
C HIS A 68 -18.18 -18.44 12.34
N VAL A 69 -18.15 -19.63 11.73
CA VAL A 69 -16.90 -20.27 11.27
C VAL A 69 -16.23 -19.44 10.18
N PHE A 70 -17.03 -18.91 9.24
CA PHE A 70 -16.54 -18.06 8.17
C PHE A 70 -15.87 -16.80 8.70
N VAL A 71 -16.54 -16.04 9.56
CA VAL A 71 -16.00 -14.81 10.14
C VAL A 71 -14.77 -15.12 11.00
N PHE A 72 -14.75 -16.26 11.72
CA PHE A 72 -13.59 -16.70 12.48
C PHE A 72 -12.37 -16.97 11.60
N ILE A 73 -12.52 -17.72 10.50
CA ILE A 73 -11.43 -18.03 9.57
C ILE A 73 -10.89 -16.74 8.94
N ASN A 74 -11.77 -15.82 8.55
CA ASN A 74 -11.36 -14.52 8.01
C ASN A 74 -10.55 -13.72 9.01
N LEU A 75 -11.05 -13.60 10.23
CA LEU A 75 -10.40 -12.86 11.32
C LEU A 75 -9.00 -13.41 11.62
N VAL A 76 -8.90 -14.71 11.89
CA VAL A 76 -7.62 -15.35 12.27
C VAL A 76 -6.65 -15.33 11.11
N GLY A 77 -7.13 -15.58 9.88
CA GLY A 77 -6.29 -15.58 8.71
C GLY A 77 -5.76 -14.19 8.34
N GLN A 78 -6.56 -13.13 8.49
CA GLN A 78 -6.11 -11.74 8.25
C GLN A 78 -5.10 -11.30 9.31
N LEU A 79 -5.46 -11.40 10.59
CA LEU A 79 -4.56 -10.98 11.68
C LEU A 79 -3.28 -11.84 11.71
N GLY A 80 -3.42 -13.15 11.55
CA GLY A 80 -2.29 -14.07 11.47
C GLY A 80 -1.40 -13.78 10.26
N GLY A 81 -1.99 -13.55 9.09
CA GLY A 81 -1.26 -13.16 7.88
C GLY A 81 -0.48 -11.85 8.07
N CYS A 82 -1.10 -10.83 8.67
CA CYS A 82 -0.45 -9.57 8.98
C CYS A 82 0.75 -9.74 9.93
N VAL A 83 0.58 -10.51 11.01
CA VAL A 83 1.65 -10.79 11.98
C VAL A 83 2.80 -11.53 11.29
N MET A 84 2.52 -12.51 10.43
CA MET A 84 3.55 -13.23 9.68
C MET A 84 4.31 -12.33 8.69
N VAL A 85 3.62 -11.39 8.02
CA VAL A 85 4.27 -10.40 7.12
C VAL A 85 5.19 -9.46 7.91
N ILE A 86 4.72 -8.93 9.05
CA ILE A 86 5.53 -8.03 9.92
C ILE A 86 6.71 -8.78 10.51
N GLY A 87 6.47 -9.98 11.07
CA GLY A 87 7.49 -10.86 11.66
C GLY A 87 8.44 -11.48 10.65
N ARG A 88 8.22 -11.26 9.34
CA ARG A 88 9.00 -11.82 8.23
C ARG A 88 9.01 -13.35 8.20
N TRP A 89 8.01 -14.00 8.79
CA TRP A 89 7.93 -15.44 8.87
C TRP A 89 7.16 -16.00 7.68
N LYS A 90 7.86 -16.70 6.78
CA LYS A 90 7.26 -17.36 5.61
C LYS A 90 6.31 -16.42 4.84
N VAL A 91 6.79 -15.24 4.46
CA VAL A 91 6.01 -14.17 3.79
C VAL A 91 5.21 -14.69 2.58
N ASN A 92 5.76 -15.62 1.80
CA ASN A 92 5.05 -16.24 0.67
C ASN A 92 3.75 -16.95 1.11
N ILE A 93 3.78 -17.67 2.23
CA ILE A 93 2.60 -18.36 2.78
C ILE A 93 1.61 -17.32 3.32
N ALA A 94 2.10 -16.30 4.02
CA ALA A 94 1.27 -15.22 4.55
C ALA A 94 0.53 -14.47 3.42
N CYS A 95 1.23 -14.10 2.34
CA CYS A 95 0.62 -13.49 1.15
C CYS A 95 -0.42 -14.43 0.50
N GLY A 96 -0.15 -15.74 0.45
CA GLY A 96 -1.10 -16.73 -0.06
C GLY A 96 -2.37 -16.83 0.77
N VAL A 97 -2.25 -16.84 2.10
CA VAL A 97 -3.38 -16.84 3.04
C VAL A 97 -4.20 -15.56 2.89
N LEU A 98 -3.55 -14.38 2.89
CA LEU A 98 -4.23 -13.10 2.73
C LEU A 98 -4.94 -13.00 1.37
N PHE A 99 -4.31 -13.48 0.29
CA PHE A 99 -4.93 -13.52 -1.03
C PHE A 99 -6.15 -14.45 -1.07
N PHE A 100 -6.04 -15.65 -0.47
CA PHE A 100 -7.17 -16.58 -0.38
C PHE A 100 -8.35 -15.96 0.36
N ILE A 101 -8.09 -15.24 1.45
CA ILE A 101 -9.13 -14.54 2.21
C ILE A 101 -9.79 -13.44 1.37
N LEU A 102 -9.01 -12.63 0.64
CA LEU A 102 -9.59 -11.61 -0.25
C LEU A 102 -10.52 -12.21 -1.29
N VAL A 103 -10.13 -13.33 -1.91
CA VAL A 103 -10.96 -14.03 -2.90
C VAL A 103 -12.24 -14.53 -2.23
N LEU A 104 -12.11 -15.18 -1.07
CA LEU A 104 -13.22 -15.70 -0.29
C LEU A 104 -14.19 -14.58 0.14
N GLN A 105 -13.69 -13.42 0.56
CA GLN A 105 -14.50 -12.23 0.88
C GLN A 105 -15.20 -11.67 -0.36
N THR A 106 -14.51 -11.61 -1.50
CA THR A 106 -15.06 -11.10 -2.76
C THR A 106 -16.33 -11.87 -3.15
N PHE A 107 -16.33 -13.20 -2.99
CA PHE A 107 -17.51 -14.04 -3.23
C PHE A 107 -18.54 -13.95 -2.12
N ALA A 108 -18.11 -13.96 -0.85
CA ALA A 108 -19.04 -14.02 0.27
C ALA A 108 -19.89 -12.76 0.43
N TYR A 109 -19.28 -11.59 0.24
CA TYR A 109 -19.96 -10.30 0.38
C TYR A 109 -20.57 -9.80 -0.94
N SER A 110 -20.59 -10.62 -2.00
CA SER A 110 -21.08 -10.25 -3.34
C SER A 110 -20.50 -8.92 -3.85
N ILE A 111 -19.24 -8.66 -3.52
CA ILE A 111 -18.54 -7.38 -3.75
C ILE A 111 -18.40 -7.03 -5.24
N LEU A 112 -18.46 -8.02 -6.13
CA LEU A 112 -18.22 -7.86 -7.57
C LEU A 112 -19.14 -6.83 -8.26
N PHE A 113 -20.30 -6.51 -7.67
CA PHE A 113 -21.25 -5.55 -8.23
C PHE A 113 -21.10 -4.13 -7.69
N ASP A 114 -20.28 -3.92 -6.66
CA ASP A 114 -19.99 -2.58 -6.12
C ASP A 114 -18.60 -2.12 -6.57
N VAL A 115 -18.60 -1.13 -7.48
CA VAL A 115 -17.38 -0.56 -8.07
C VAL A 115 -16.45 0.00 -7.00
N GLN A 116 -16.99 0.59 -5.93
CA GLN A 116 -16.16 1.16 -4.87
C GLN A 116 -15.40 0.03 -4.17
N PHE A 117 -16.10 -1.03 -3.76
CA PHE A 117 -15.46 -2.18 -3.11
C PHE A 117 -14.53 -2.98 -4.05
N LEU A 118 -14.81 -3.01 -5.36
CA LEU A 118 -13.89 -3.59 -6.34
C LEU A 118 -12.53 -2.87 -6.34
N PHE A 119 -12.52 -1.54 -6.32
CA PHE A 119 -11.29 -0.76 -6.23
C PHE A 119 -10.54 -1.00 -4.91
N ARG A 120 -11.28 -1.20 -3.80
CA ARG A 120 -10.69 -1.59 -2.51
C ARG A 120 -9.93 -2.90 -2.60
N ASN A 121 -10.57 -3.93 -3.18
CA ASN A 121 -9.94 -5.24 -3.36
C ASN A 121 -8.75 -5.18 -4.32
N LEU A 122 -8.84 -4.37 -5.38
CA LEU A 122 -7.73 -4.19 -6.31
C LEU A 122 -6.52 -3.54 -5.61
N ALA A 123 -6.74 -2.55 -4.75
CA ALA A 123 -5.68 -1.93 -3.96
C ALA A 123 -5.05 -2.93 -2.98
N LEU A 124 -5.85 -3.77 -2.32
CA LEU A 124 -5.39 -4.84 -1.41
C LEU A 124 -4.56 -5.90 -2.16
N ILE A 125 -4.95 -6.28 -3.37
CA ILE A 125 -4.17 -7.18 -4.22
C ILE A 125 -2.85 -6.52 -4.62
N GLY A 126 -2.87 -5.23 -5.02
CA GLY A 126 -1.67 -4.47 -5.34
C GLY A 126 -0.68 -4.41 -4.17
N ALA A 127 -1.19 -4.17 -2.96
CA ALA A 127 -0.44 -4.24 -1.72
C ALA A 127 0.23 -5.61 -1.51
N LEU A 128 -0.53 -6.71 -1.59
CA LEU A 128 0.03 -8.05 -1.42
C LEU A 128 1.10 -8.39 -2.46
N LEU A 129 0.88 -7.99 -3.72
CA LEU A 129 1.84 -8.20 -4.80
C LEU A 129 3.15 -7.43 -4.55
N LEU A 130 3.06 -6.20 -4.03
CA LEU A 130 4.23 -5.42 -3.63
C LEU A 130 5.01 -6.09 -2.51
N VAL A 131 4.34 -6.57 -1.45
CA VAL A 131 4.99 -7.30 -0.34
C VAL A 131 5.64 -8.59 -0.84
N LEU A 132 4.96 -9.34 -1.71
CA LEU A 132 5.50 -10.56 -2.30
C LEU A 132 6.72 -10.26 -3.18
N ALA A 133 6.65 -9.20 -3.99
CA ALA A 133 7.75 -8.72 -4.81
C ALA A 133 8.99 -8.43 -3.97
N GLU A 134 8.84 -7.67 -2.88
CA GLU A 134 9.95 -7.33 -1.99
C GLU A 134 10.58 -8.57 -1.33
N SER A 135 9.76 -9.50 -0.84
CA SER A 135 10.27 -10.74 -0.23
C SER A 135 11.13 -11.58 -1.19
N ARG A 136 10.84 -11.54 -2.50
CA ARG A 136 11.63 -12.23 -3.54
C ARG A 136 12.93 -11.50 -3.88
N VAL A 137 12.97 -10.18 -3.76
CA VAL A 137 14.19 -9.38 -3.99
C VAL A 137 15.19 -9.59 -2.85
N GLU A 138 14.74 -9.53 -1.59
CA GLU A 138 15.59 -9.79 -0.42
C GLU A 138 16.06 -11.26 -0.36
N GLY A 139 15.21 -12.22 -0.73
CA GLY A 139 15.61 -13.64 -0.75
C GLY A 139 16.76 -13.95 -1.70
N ARG A 140 16.96 -13.13 -2.75
CA ARG A 140 18.08 -13.26 -3.69
C ARG A 140 19.34 -12.49 -3.26
N SER A 141 19.26 -11.51 -2.36
CA SER A 141 20.43 -10.74 -1.91
C SER A 141 21.24 -11.45 -0.81
N LEU A 142 20.68 -12.48 -0.17
CA LEU A 142 21.36 -13.30 0.85
C LEU A 142 22.41 -14.27 0.26
N PHE A 143 22.47 -14.44 -1.06
CA PHE A 143 23.48 -15.24 -1.76
C PHE A 143 24.63 -14.35 -2.28
N ALA A 144 25.10 -13.42 -1.45
CA ALA A 144 26.14 -12.44 -1.78
C ALA A 144 27.55 -13.03 -1.60
N GLY A 145 28.05 -13.66 -2.65
CA GLY A 145 29.45 -14.13 -2.71
C GLY A 145 29.93 -14.50 -4.11
N VAL A 146 29.03 -14.56 -5.09
CA VAL A 146 29.38 -14.85 -6.48
C VAL A 146 28.82 -13.72 -7.35
N PRO A 147 29.63 -13.03 -8.16
CA PRO A 147 29.15 -12.04 -9.11
C PRO A 147 28.23 -12.75 -10.10
N SER A 148 26.91 -12.62 -9.95
CA SER A 148 25.97 -13.13 -10.94
C SER A 148 26.03 -12.21 -12.17
N LEU A 149 26.90 -12.54 -13.11
CA LEU A 149 27.06 -11.94 -14.44
C LEU A 149 25.86 -12.20 -15.39
N GLY A 150 24.66 -12.41 -14.86
CA GLY A 150 23.47 -12.77 -15.64
C GLY A 150 22.32 -11.79 -15.40
N ASP A 151 22.06 -10.94 -16.39
CA ASP A 151 20.84 -10.15 -16.63
C ASP A 151 19.95 -9.85 -15.40
N ASN A 152 20.09 -8.65 -14.82
CA ASN A 152 19.19 -8.09 -13.79
C ASN A 152 17.74 -7.82 -14.27
N LYS A 153 17.37 -8.27 -15.48
CA LYS A 153 16.04 -8.16 -16.09
C LYS A 153 14.87 -8.48 -15.14
N PRO A 154 14.87 -9.57 -14.34
CA PRO A 154 13.72 -9.88 -13.50
C PRO A 154 13.58 -8.95 -12.29
N LYS A 155 14.69 -8.40 -11.74
CA LYS A 155 14.62 -7.43 -10.65
C LYS A 155 14.09 -6.08 -11.14
N ASN A 156 14.55 -5.65 -12.32
CA ASN A 156 14.10 -4.41 -12.94
C ASN A 156 12.62 -4.47 -13.34
N LEU A 157 12.17 -5.60 -13.91
CA LEU A 157 10.76 -5.82 -14.24
C LEU A 157 9.87 -5.77 -12.99
N LEU A 158 10.35 -6.35 -11.89
CA LEU A 158 9.61 -6.38 -10.63
C LEU A 158 9.48 -4.98 -10.00
N GLN A 159 10.51 -4.14 -10.11
CA GLN A 159 10.47 -2.74 -9.67
C GLN A 159 9.55 -1.89 -10.55
N LEU A 160 9.57 -2.09 -11.88
CA LEU A 160 8.65 -1.43 -12.80
C LEU A 160 7.20 -1.83 -12.50
N ALA A 161 6.94 -3.14 -12.34
CA ALA A 161 5.63 -3.65 -11.97
C ALA A 161 5.16 -3.05 -10.62
N GLY A 162 6.07 -2.91 -9.65
CA GLY A 162 5.78 -2.25 -8.39
C GLY A 162 5.31 -0.80 -8.56
N ARG A 163 5.96 -0.02 -9.43
CA ARG A 163 5.54 1.37 -9.72
C ARG A 163 4.18 1.46 -10.40
N ILE A 164 3.91 0.56 -11.35
CA ILE A 164 2.61 0.48 -12.02
C ILE A 164 1.52 0.12 -11.02
N LEU A 165 1.76 -0.86 -10.14
CA LEU A 165 0.84 -1.24 -9.07
C LEU A 165 0.59 -0.08 -8.11
N LEU A 166 1.63 0.68 -7.73
CA LEU A 166 1.48 1.88 -6.91
C LEU A 166 0.63 2.95 -7.59
N ALA A 167 0.80 3.15 -8.89
CA ALA A 167 -0.02 4.09 -9.65
C ALA A 167 -1.49 3.68 -9.63
N PHE A 168 -1.79 2.38 -9.82
CA PHE A 168 -3.15 1.87 -9.70
C PHE A 168 -3.73 2.06 -8.29
N MET A 169 -2.94 1.76 -7.25
CA MET A 169 -3.38 2.00 -5.86
C MET A 169 -3.62 3.49 -5.61
N PHE A 170 -2.78 4.39 -6.14
CA PHE A 170 -2.96 5.84 -5.99
C PHE A 170 -4.24 6.34 -6.69
N ILE A 171 -4.57 5.84 -7.87
CA ILE A 171 -5.80 6.20 -8.59
C ILE A 171 -7.04 5.96 -7.72
N THR A 172 -7.03 4.90 -6.90
CA THR A 172 -8.15 4.59 -6.00
C THR A 172 -8.33 5.59 -4.85
N LEU A 173 -7.37 6.49 -4.62
CA LEU A 173 -7.44 7.56 -3.62
C LEU A 173 -7.94 8.90 -4.17
N ILE A 174 -7.95 9.07 -5.51
CA ILE A 174 -8.34 10.33 -6.14
C ILE A 174 -9.83 10.55 -5.90
N ARG A 175 -10.16 11.61 -5.15
CA ARG A 175 -11.55 12.01 -4.89
C ARG A 175 -11.87 13.23 -5.74
N LEU A 176 -12.70 13.05 -6.77
CA LEU A 176 -13.20 14.14 -7.61
C LEU A 176 -14.27 14.97 -6.87
N GLU A 177 -13.92 15.54 -5.73
CA GLU A 177 -14.73 16.53 -5.02
C GLU A 177 -14.51 17.92 -5.64
N VAL A 178 -15.55 18.74 -5.68
CA VAL A 178 -15.56 20.03 -6.42
C VAL A 178 -14.86 21.17 -5.66
N SER A 179 -14.17 20.87 -4.56
CA SER A 179 -13.43 21.90 -3.80
C SER A 179 -12.15 22.29 -4.52
N PHE A 180 -11.92 23.60 -4.69
CA PHE A 180 -10.73 24.12 -5.36
C PHE A 180 -9.41 23.60 -4.77
N LEU A 181 -9.34 23.51 -3.43
CA LEU A 181 -8.14 23.02 -2.74
C LEU A 181 -7.88 21.53 -2.99
N GLN A 182 -8.94 20.71 -3.04
CA GLN A 182 -8.81 19.27 -3.30
C GLN A 182 -8.42 19.02 -4.76
N ILE A 183 -9.02 19.73 -5.71
CA ILE A 183 -8.64 19.65 -7.13
C ILE A 183 -7.15 20.00 -7.30
N LEU A 184 -6.68 21.06 -6.65
CA LEU A 184 -5.26 21.44 -6.70
C LEU A 184 -4.35 20.35 -6.11
N GLN A 185 -4.74 19.75 -4.98
CA GLN A 185 -4.00 18.67 -4.33
C GLN A 185 -3.97 17.40 -5.17
N ASP A 186 -5.08 17.02 -5.78
CA ASP A 186 -5.20 15.85 -6.66
C ASP A 186 -4.36 16.01 -7.92
N ILE A 187 -4.33 17.21 -8.51
CA ILE A 187 -3.45 17.53 -9.64
C ILE A 187 -1.98 17.40 -9.22
N LEU A 188 -1.60 17.99 -8.09
CA LEU A 188 -0.22 17.93 -7.58
C LEU A 188 0.18 16.48 -7.27
N GLY A 189 -0.68 15.72 -6.61
CA GLY A 189 -0.47 14.31 -6.29
C GLY A 189 -0.33 13.45 -7.54
N SER A 190 -1.18 13.68 -8.56
CA SER A 190 -1.12 12.98 -9.84
C SER A 190 0.17 13.27 -10.60
N ILE A 191 0.64 14.53 -10.61
CA ILE A 191 1.94 14.90 -11.21
C ILE A 191 3.08 14.17 -10.50
N LEU A 192 3.10 14.15 -9.17
CA LEU A 192 4.12 13.44 -8.40
C LEU A 192 4.07 11.93 -8.64
N MET A 193 2.88 11.33 -8.69
CA MET A 193 2.72 9.90 -8.97
C MET A 193 3.19 9.54 -10.39
N LEU A 194 2.96 10.41 -11.38
CA LEU A 194 3.51 10.25 -12.72
C LEU A 194 5.05 10.30 -12.72
N LEU A 195 5.65 11.24 -12.01
CA LEU A 195 7.12 11.32 -11.88
C LEU A 195 7.71 10.06 -11.25
N VAL A 196 7.05 9.53 -10.21
CA VAL A 196 7.42 8.26 -9.56
C VAL A 196 7.31 7.09 -10.53
N THR A 197 6.24 7.04 -11.33
CA THR A 197 5.98 5.95 -12.29
C THR A 197 6.99 5.96 -13.43
N ILE A 198 7.24 7.14 -14.03
CA ILE A 198 8.22 7.35 -15.11
C ILE A 198 9.65 7.09 -14.62
N GLY A 199 9.92 7.37 -13.36
CA GLY A 199 11.22 7.09 -12.79
C GLY A 199 12.19 8.26 -12.76
N HIS A 200 11.67 9.47 -12.69
CA HIS A 200 12.47 10.69 -12.65
C HIS A 200 12.54 11.22 -11.21
N LYS A 201 13.75 11.33 -10.65
CA LYS A 201 14.01 11.75 -9.26
C LYS A 201 13.11 11.03 -8.25
N THR A 202 12.98 9.72 -8.42
CA THR A 202 11.96 8.90 -7.74
C THR A 202 11.98 9.00 -6.23
N LYS A 203 13.16 9.04 -5.62
CA LYS A 203 13.30 9.17 -4.16
C LYS A 203 12.69 10.47 -3.63
N LEU A 204 13.00 11.59 -4.28
CA LEU A 204 12.51 12.91 -3.89
C LEU A 204 11.00 12.99 -4.13
N SER A 205 10.55 12.61 -5.32
CA SER A 205 9.12 12.66 -5.67
C SER A 205 8.28 11.76 -4.76
N ALA A 206 8.76 10.55 -4.44
CA ALA A 206 8.06 9.64 -3.55
C ALA A 206 8.05 10.14 -2.10
N LEU A 207 9.15 10.68 -1.58
CA LEU A 207 9.17 11.26 -0.22
C LEU A 207 8.28 12.49 -0.09
N LEU A 208 8.29 13.37 -1.09
CA LEU A 208 7.39 14.52 -1.13
C LEU A 208 5.93 14.07 -1.17
N LEU A 209 5.61 13.07 -2.00
CA LEU A 209 4.26 12.51 -2.09
C LEU A 209 3.84 11.83 -0.77
N VAL A 210 4.74 11.11 -0.10
CA VAL A 210 4.49 10.53 1.23
C VAL A 210 4.17 11.62 2.25
N LEU A 211 4.92 12.73 2.27
CA LEU A 211 4.68 13.83 3.19
C LEU A 211 3.31 14.46 2.93
N VAL A 212 3.02 14.78 1.67
CA VAL A 212 1.73 15.37 1.26
C VAL A 212 0.58 14.44 1.61
N LEU A 213 0.64 13.17 1.21
CA LEU A 213 -0.40 12.18 1.52
C LEU A 213 -0.58 11.99 3.02
N SER A 214 0.50 11.98 3.81
CA SER A 214 0.38 11.84 5.27
C SER A 214 -0.35 13.03 5.90
N ALA A 215 -0.01 14.26 5.48
CA ALA A 215 -0.66 15.47 5.97
C ALA A 215 -2.15 15.50 5.57
N LEU A 216 -2.46 15.19 4.31
CA LEU A 216 -3.83 15.13 3.81
C LEU A 216 -4.63 14.02 4.48
N ASN A 217 -4.01 12.88 4.76
CA ASN A 217 -4.67 11.77 5.43
C ASN A 217 -5.12 12.15 6.85
N ILE A 218 -4.25 12.85 7.60
CA ILE A 218 -4.58 13.33 8.95
C ILE A 218 -5.66 14.42 8.91
N TYR A 219 -5.66 15.28 7.88
CA TYR A 219 -6.62 16.39 7.77
C TYR A 219 -8.00 15.92 7.28
N HIS A 220 -8.06 15.16 6.18
CA HIS A 220 -9.32 14.75 5.55
C HIS A 220 -9.91 13.48 6.15
N ASN A 221 -9.07 12.52 6.54
CA ASN A 221 -9.52 11.22 7.04
C ASN A 221 -9.38 11.14 8.58
N ALA A 222 -9.67 12.24 9.27
CA ALA A 222 -9.65 12.35 10.74
C ALA A 222 -10.82 11.60 11.39
N TRP A 223 -10.93 10.29 11.17
CA TRP A 223 -12.04 9.45 11.60
C TRP A 223 -12.26 9.48 13.13
N TRP A 224 -11.23 9.79 13.91
CA TRP A 224 -11.30 9.96 15.36
C TRP A 224 -12.12 11.17 15.82
N THR A 225 -12.39 12.13 14.93
CA THR A 225 -13.26 13.29 15.23
C THR A 225 -14.75 12.95 15.11
N ILE A 226 -15.09 11.83 14.48
CA ILE A 226 -16.46 11.43 14.20
C ILE A 226 -16.95 10.41 15.24
N PRO A 227 -18.17 10.60 15.82
CA PRO A 227 -18.77 9.64 16.74
C PRO A 227 -18.93 8.22 16.15
N ASN A 228 -18.83 7.19 17.00
CA ASN A 228 -18.82 5.78 16.60
C ASN A 228 -20.08 5.32 15.81
N TYR A 229 -21.23 5.98 16.00
CA TYR A 229 -22.51 5.54 15.44
C TYR A 229 -22.76 6.02 14.00
N LYS A 230 -21.90 6.89 13.44
CA LYS A 230 -22.09 7.40 12.07
C LYS A 230 -21.42 6.47 11.06
N PRO A 231 -22.15 5.95 10.04
CA PRO A 231 -21.57 5.12 8.99
C PRO A 231 -20.40 5.79 8.26
N LEU A 232 -20.42 7.12 8.16
CA LEU A 232 -19.34 7.93 7.57
C LEU A 232 -17.97 7.65 8.21
N ARG A 233 -17.94 7.30 9.50
CA ARG A 233 -16.70 6.99 10.21
C ARG A 233 -16.00 5.78 9.62
N ASP A 234 -16.73 4.72 9.29
CA ASP A 234 -16.15 3.49 8.75
C ASP A 234 -15.58 3.72 7.34
N PHE A 235 -16.25 4.57 6.54
CA PHE A 235 -15.71 5.04 5.26
C PHE A 235 -14.40 5.82 5.44
N LEU A 236 -14.36 6.82 6.32
CA LEU A 236 -13.14 7.61 6.56
C LEU A 236 -12.01 6.77 7.15
N LYS A 237 -12.34 5.80 8.01
CA LYS A 237 -11.35 4.88 8.59
C LYS A 237 -10.75 4.04 7.48
N TYR A 238 -11.56 3.42 6.62
CA TYR A 238 -11.05 2.67 5.48
C TYR A 238 -10.14 3.54 4.59
N ASP A 239 -10.59 4.73 4.20
CA ASP A 239 -9.80 5.63 3.35
C ASP A 239 -8.49 6.09 4.03
N PHE A 240 -8.50 6.22 5.36
CA PHE A 240 -7.30 6.49 6.15
C PHE A 240 -6.25 5.38 6.00
N PHE A 241 -6.66 4.13 6.18
CA PHE A 241 -5.77 2.97 6.11
C PHE A 241 -5.39 2.62 4.66
N GLN A 242 -6.26 2.86 3.69
CA GLN A 242 -5.90 2.74 2.27
C GLN A 242 -4.83 3.76 1.87
N THR A 243 -4.97 5.02 2.31
CA THR A 243 -3.94 6.05 2.08
C THR A 243 -2.62 5.65 2.74
N LEU A 244 -2.69 5.10 3.96
CA LEU A 244 -1.51 4.56 4.65
C LEU A 244 -0.87 3.40 3.88
N SER A 245 -1.65 2.53 3.23
CA SER A 245 -1.14 1.47 2.37
C SER A 245 -0.37 2.00 1.16
N VAL A 246 -0.89 3.03 0.48
CA VAL A 246 -0.18 3.71 -0.62
C VAL A 246 1.11 4.38 -0.12
N ILE A 247 1.07 5.05 1.04
CA ILE A 247 2.27 5.61 1.68
C ILE A 247 3.31 4.51 1.98
N GLY A 248 2.86 3.36 2.50
CA GLY A 248 3.73 2.20 2.75
C GLY A 248 4.39 1.68 1.48
N GLY A 249 3.61 1.59 0.40
CA GLY A 249 4.10 1.20 -0.92
C GLY A 249 5.14 2.19 -1.49
N LEU A 250 4.92 3.49 -1.35
CA LEU A 250 5.88 4.54 -1.75
C LEU A 250 7.16 4.49 -0.90
N LEU A 251 7.04 4.31 0.42
CA LEU A 251 8.19 4.14 1.31
C LEU A 251 9.00 2.89 0.96
N MET A 252 8.33 1.81 0.56
CA MET A 252 9.00 0.60 0.11
C MET A 252 9.77 0.83 -1.18
N LEU A 253 9.19 1.55 -2.15
CA LEU A 253 9.88 1.96 -3.37
C LEU A 253 11.13 2.80 -3.07
N VAL A 254 11.03 3.76 -2.15
CA VAL A 254 12.16 4.58 -1.70
C VAL A 254 13.27 3.72 -1.08
N SER A 255 12.89 2.70 -0.29
CA SER A 255 13.84 1.79 0.37
C SER A 255 14.58 0.87 -0.61
N LEU A 256 13.89 0.38 -1.66
CA LEU A 256 14.43 -0.51 -2.69
C LEU A 256 15.30 0.24 -3.72
N GLY A 257 15.10 1.56 -3.85
CA GLY A 257 15.84 2.43 -4.76
C GLY A 257 15.20 2.54 -6.16
N PRO A 258 15.76 3.41 -7.02
CA PRO A 258 15.18 3.73 -8.34
C PRO A 258 15.08 2.51 -9.26
N GLY A 259 15.95 1.51 -9.13
CA GLY A 259 15.88 0.32 -9.97
C GLY A 259 16.41 0.55 -11.38
N GLY A 260 16.93 -0.51 -12.00
CA GLY A 260 17.79 -0.41 -13.18
C GLY A 260 17.11 -0.01 -14.50
N VAL A 261 15.80 0.26 -14.49
CA VAL A 261 15.01 0.72 -15.66
C VAL A 261 14.47 2.14 -15.46
N SER A 262 14.76 2.77 -14.31
CA SER A 262 14.39 4.16 -14.06
C SER A 262 15.19 5.08 -14.98
N MET A 263 14.58 6.18 -15.42
CA MET A 263 15.29 7.23 -16.17
C MET A 263 16.51 7.79 -15.40
N ASP A 264 16.46 7.74 -14.06
CA ASP A 264 17.58 8.04 -13.16
C ASP A 264 18.78 7.09 -13.31
N GLU A 265 18.58 5.82 -13.71
CA GLU A 265 19.67 4.86 -13.94
C GLU A 265 20.27 5.04 -15.34
N HIS A 266 19.42 5.23 -16.35
CA HIS A 266 19.89 5.54 -17.72
C HIS A 266 20.70 6.84 -17.78
N LYS A 267 20.42 7.83 -16.91
CA LYS A 267 21.24 9.05 -16.79
C LYS A 267 22.60 8.85 -16.11
N LYS A 268 22.86 7.70 -15.49
CA LYS A 268 24.19 7.38 -14.91
C LYS A 268 25.07 6.57 -15.86
N GLU A 269 24.48 5.91 -16.86
CA GLU A 269 25.20 5.14 -17.87
C GLU A 269 25.72 6.00 -19.03
N TRP A 270 25.33 7.28 -19.08
CA TRP A 270 25.72 8.29 -20.08
C TRP A 270 26.30 9.51 -19.40
#